data_AF-A0A3D1XRA7-F1
#
_entry.id   AF-A0A3D1XRA7-F1
#
_cell.length_a   1.000
_cell.length_b   1.000
_cell.length_c   1.000
_cell.angle_alpha   90.00
_cell.angle_beta   90.00
_cell.angle_gamma   90.00
#
_symmetry.space_group_name_H-M   'P 1'
#
loop_
_entity.id
_entity.type
_entity.pdbx_description
1 polymer ?
#
loop_
_entity_poly.entity_id
_entity_poly.type
_entity_poly.pdbx_seq_one_letter_code
_entity_poly.pdbx_strand_id
1 'polypeptide(L)' 'MNESAESHDGMAREIAPAKGKLGVLLPGMGAVSSTLIAGVQLVNAGHSQPIGSVTQMSRI' A
#
# COMPACT_ATOMS: atom_id res chain seq x y z
N MET A 1 43.16 -1.96 -1.90
CA MET A 1 43.07 -1.35 -0.55
C MET A 1 42.79 0.13 -0.77
N ASN A 2 41.69 0.74 -0.36
CA ASN A 2 40.92 0.60 0.86
C ASN A 2 39.46 0.96 0.57
N GLU A 3 38.54 0.07 0.91
CA GLU A 3 37.13 0.38 1.07
C GLU A 3 36.99 1.37 2.23
N SER A 4 36.43 2.53 1.96
CA SER A 4 35.76 3.32 2.98
C SER A 4 34.46 3.80 2.36
N ALA A 5 33.64 2.84 1.95
CA ALA A 5 32.23 3.05 1.77
C ALA A 5 31.64 3.15 3.18
N GLU A 6 31.36 4.37 3.63
CA GLU A 6 30.52 4.61 4.81
C GLU A 6 29.27 3.73 4.69
N SER A 7 29.22 2.71 5.53
CA SER A 7 28.00 1.94 5.76
C SER A 7 26.96 2.92 6.28
N HIS A 8 26.01 3.25 5.42
CA HIS A 8 24.80 3.91 5.87
C HIS A 8 24.05 2.88 6.72
N ASP A 9 24.35 2.87 8.02
CA ASP A 9 23.56 2.20 9.05
C ASP A 9 22.26 2.97 9.29
N GLY A 10 21.48 3.13 8.23
CA GLY A 10 20.04 3.31 8.36
C GLY A 10 19.46 1.91 8.39
N MET A 11 19.65 1.19 9.51
CA MET A 11 19.15 -0.15 9.80
C MET A 11 18.14 -0.63 8.74
N ALA A 12 18.49 -1.70 8.00
CA ALA A 12 17.52 -2.51 7.28
C ALA A 12 16.59 -3.15 8.33
N ARG A 13 15.72 -2.34 8.90
CA ARG A 13 14.79 -2.73 9.95
C ARG A 13 13.83 -3.66 9.25
N GLU A 14 13.86 -4.93 9.65
CA GLU A 14 12.87 -5.89 9.19
C GLU A 14 11.49 -5.39 9.66
N ILE A 15 10.75 -4.78 8.74
CA ILE A 15 9.40 -4.28 9.02
C ILE A 15 8.49 -5.49 8.98
N ALA A 16 8.08 -5.95 10.15
CA ALA A 16 7.11 -7.02 10.27
C ALA A 16 5.80 -6.65 9.51
N PRO A 17 5.17 -7.61 8.82
CA PRO A 17 3.94 -7.34 8.08
C PRO A 17 2.81 -6.94 9.02
N ALA A 18 1.98 -6.00 8.58
CA ALA A 18 0.77 -5.61 9.32
C ALA A 18 -0.18 -6.81 9.44
N LYS A 19 -0.74 -7.02 10.65
CA LYS A 19 -1.70 -8.09 10.95
C LYS A 19 -3.07 -7.50 11.27
N GLY A 20 -4.14 -8.20 10.88
CA GLY A 20 -5.52 -7.82 11.20
C GLY A 20 -6.19 -6.92 10.14
N LYS A 21 -7.35 -6.34 10.50
CA LYS A 21 -8.12 -5.45 9.62
C LYS A 21 -7.66 -4.00 9.77
N LEU A 22 -7.46 -3.30 8.66
CA LEU A 22 -7.18 -1.86 8.63
C LEU A 22 -8.50 -1.08 8.57
N GLY A 23 -8.73 -0.18 9.53
CA GLY A 23 -9.84 0.77 9.48
C GLY A 23 -9.44 2.01 8.66
N VAL A 24 -10.29 2.43 7.73
CA VAL A 24 -10.12 3.67 6.95
C VAL A 24 -11.35 4.54 7.17
N LEU A 25 -11.17 5.70 7.81
CA LEU A 25 -12.26 6.66 8.05
C LEU A 25 -12.29 7.69 6.93
N LEU A 26 -13.39 7.75 6.19
CA LEU A 26 -13.58 8.69 5.09
C LEU A 26 -14.44 9.88 5.56
N PRO A 27 -13.94 11.13 5.46
CA PRO A 27 -14.73 12.30 5.79
C PRO A 27 -15.76 12.58 4.69
N GLY A 28 -17.03 12.29 4.99
CA GLY A 28 -18.14 12.54 4.10
C GLY A 28 -18.35 11.46 3.04
N MET A 29 -19.58 11.43 2.52
CA MET A 29 -20.00 10.53 1.45
C MET A 29 -20.14 11.32 0.15
N GLY A 30 -19.72 10.71 -0.96
CA GLY A 30 -19.76 11.33 -2.28
C GLY A 30 -19.15 10.42 -3.34
N ALA A 31 -19.00 10.95 -4.56
CA ALA A 31 -18.53 10.18 -5.71
C ALA A 31 -17.18 9.48 -5.47
N VAL A 32 -16.26 10.12 -4.74
CA VAL A 32 -14.93 9.55 -4.46
C VAL A 32 -15.02 8.48 -3.37
N SER A 33 -15.67 8.77 -2.24
CA SER A 33 -15.80 7.81 -1.14
C SER A 33 -16.54 6.54 -1.59
N SER A 34 -17.63 6.67 -2.37
CA SER A 34 -18.40 5.52 -2.82
C SER A 34 -17.66 4.66 -3.85
N THR A 35 -16.94 5.28 -4.78
CA THR A 35 -16.15 4.56 -5.79
C THR A 35 -14.93 3.88 -5.18
N LEU A 36 -14.28 4.49 -4.17
CA LEU A 36 -13.24 3.84 -3.38
C LEU A 36 -13.78 2.58 -2.69
N ILE A 37 -14.92 2.69 -1.98
CA ILE A 37 -15.53 1.55 -1.29
C ILE A 37 -15.90 0.44 -2.29
N ALA A 38 -16.60 0.77 -3.37
CA ALA A 38 -17.00 -0.21 -4.38
C ALA A 38 -15.78 -0.88 -5.05
N GLY A 39 -14.77 -0.09 -5.43
CA GLY A 39 -13.55 -0.59 -6.05
C GLY A 39 -12.79 -1.55 -5.12
N VAL A 40 -12.61 -1.20 -3.85
CA VAL A 40 -11.96 -2.06 -2.86
C VAL A 40 -12.73 -3.37 -2.68
N GLN A 41 -14.06 -3.32 -2.60
CA GLN A 41 -14.87 -4.53 -2.43
C GLN A 41 -14.80 -5.45 -3.66
N LEU A 42 -14.82 -4.89 -4.88
CA LEU A 42 -14.69 -5.69 -6.10
C LEU A 42 -13.31 -6.35 -6.25
N VAL A 43 -12.24 -5.64 -5.90
CA VAL A 43 -10.88 -6.21 -5.90
C VAL A 43 -10.77 -7.29 -4.83
N ASN A 44 -11.29 -7.06 -3.63
CA ASN A 44 -11.25 -8.04 -2.54
C ASN A 44 -12.09 -9.30 -2.84
N ALA A 45 -13.16 -9.15 -3.62
CA ALA A 45 -13.97 -10.27 -4.11
C ALA A 45 -13.37 -10.98 -5.35
N GLY A 46 -12.25 -10.48 -5.90
CA GLY A 46 -11.61 -11.06 -7.09
C GLY A 46 -12.33 -10.77 -8.41
N HIS A 47 -13.24 -9.79 -8.45
CA HIS A 47 -13.99 -9.42 -9.64
C HIS A 47 -13.32 -8.32 -10.48
N SER A 48 -12.29 -7.65 -9.95
CA SER A 48 -11.56 -6.61 -10.66
C SER A 48 -10.09 -6.55 -10.25
N GLN A 49 -9.28 -5.84 -11.05
CA GLN A 49 -7.89 -5.53 -10.74
C GLN A 49 -7.78 -4.10 -10.20
N PRO A 50 -6.80 -3.79 -9.32
CA PRO A 50 -6.62 -2.47 -8.72
C PRO A 50 -5.95 -1.47 -9.69
N ILE A 51 -6.52 -1.31 -10.89
CA ILE A 51 -5.95 -0.50 -11.98
C ILE A 51 -5.71 0.94 -11.54
N GLY A 52 -4.49 1.43 -11.78
CA GLY A 52 -4.07 2.78 -11.44
C GLY A 52 -3.53 2.94 -10.02
N SER A 53 -3.54 1.89 -9.19
CA SER A 53 -2.94 1.96 -7.86
C SER A 53 -1.43 1.73 -7.90
N VAL A 54 -0.67 2.78 -7.57
CA VAL A 54 0.81 2.74 -7.53
C VAL A 54 1.32 1.70 -6.54
N THR A 55 0.73 1.64 -5.34
CA THR A 55 1.24 0.75 -4.28
C THR A 55 1.02 -0.74 -4.58
N GLN A 56 0.04 -1.09 -5.43
CA GLN A 56 -0.21 -2.48 -5.83
C GLN A 56 0.32 -2.85 -7.21
N MET A 57 0.49 -1.90 -8.14
CA MET A 57 0.84 -2.20 -9.54
C MET A 57 2.20 -1.70 -9.99
N SER A 58 2.79 -0.70 -9.31
CA SER A 58 4.10 -0.21 -9.70
C SER A 58 5.19 -1.22 -9.34
N ARG A 59 6.23 -1.25 -10.16
CA ARG A 59 7.45 -2.03 -9.93
C ARG A 59 8.57 -1.09 -9.52
N ILE A 60 9.27 -1.41 -8.43
CA ILE A 60 10.53 -0.80 -7.99
C ILE A 60 11.70 -1.78 -8.14
#